data_AF-A0A9P7C0M2-F1
#
_entry.id   AF-A0A9P7C0M2-F1
#
_cell.length_a   1.000
_cell.length_b   1.000
_cell.length_c   1.000
_cell.angle_alpha   90.00
_cell.angle_beta   90.00
_cell.angle_gamma   90.00
#
_symmetry.space_group_name_H-M   'P 1'
#
loop_
_entity.id
_entity.type
_entity.pdbx_description
1 polymer ?
#
loop_
_entity_poly.entity_id
_entity_poly.type
_entity_poly.pdbx_seq_one_letter_code
_entity_poly.pdbx_strand_id
1 'polypeptide(L)'
;MARWLADRSLTVLNGPLAHGIPTWVGFRDDREMSSIIDMFLTNASLLSPRLDIASDLSLGSDHRLLTLSFSFAQSSASELSSDTPDTTTHPRRLWNLSRLEVGSTPSFFTSAY
;
A
#
# COMPACT_ATOMS: atom_id res chain seq x y z
N MET A 1 -6.96 6.57 -16.42
CA MET A 1 -6.00 6.34 -15.31
C MET A 1 -4.70 7.13 -15.49
N ALA A 2 -3.95 6.93 -16.59
CA ALA A 2 -2.63 7.55 -16.78
C ALA A 2 -2.61 9.08 -16.60
N ARG A 3 -3.57 9.80 -17.17
CA ARG A 3 -3.68 11.26 -16.99
C ARG A 3 -3.86 11.67 -15.53
N TRP A 4 -4.75 10.99 -14.81
CA TRP A 4 -5.02 11.27 -13.39
C TRP A 4 -3.79 11.07 -12.49
N LEU A 5 -2.97 10.06 -12.81
CA LEU A 5 -1.70 9.77 -12.13
C LEU A 5 -0.67 10.87 -12.43
N ALA A 6 -0.53 11.24 -13.71
CA ALA A 6 0.40 12.29 -14.15
C ALA A 6 0.06 13.64 -13.52
N ASP A 7 -1.22 14.04 -13.51
CA ASP A 7 -1.70 15.29 -12.92
C ASP A 7 -1.40 15.40 -11.41
N ARG A 8 -1.13 14.26 -10.74
CA ARG A 8 -0.85 14.17 -9.29
C ARG A 8 0.57 13.74 -8.97
N SER A 9 1.43 13.62 -9.99
CA SER A 9 2.80 13.12 -9.85
C SER A 9 2.87 11.76 -9.14
N LEU A 10 1.90 10.88 -9.39
CA LEU A 10 1.85 9.53 -8.82
C LEU A 10 2.51 8.52 -9.77
N THR A 11 3.41 7.72 -9.21
CA THR A 11 4.08 6.60 -9.88
C THR A 11 3.47 5.28 -9.42
N VAL A 12 3.23 4.36 -10.36
CA VAL A 12 2.80 2.98 -10.07
C VAL A 12 4.04 2.13 -9.80
N LEU A 13 4.19 1.64 -8.58
CA LEU A 13 5.38 0.87 -8.16
C LEU A 13 5.41 -0.55 -8.71
N ASN A 14 4.26 -1.13 -9.04
CA ASN A 14 4.18 -2.49 -9.60
C ASN A 14 4.98 -2.65 -10.89
N GLY A 15 5.02 -1.61 -11.73
CA GLY A 15 5.76 -1.63 -12.99
C GLY A 15 7.25 -1.93 -12.79
N PRO A 16 8.01 -1.08 -12.08
CA PRO A 16 9.43 -1.29 -11.85
C PRO A 16 9.76 -2.40 -10.84
N LEU A 17 8.90 -2.69 -9.86
CA LEU A 17 9.24 -3.59 -8.75
C LEU A 17 8.74 -5.02 -8.88
N ALA A 18 7.66 -5.26 -9.65
CA ALA A 18 7.03 -6.57 -9.80
C ALA A 18 6.42 -6.72 -11.20
N HIS A 19 7.19 -6.38 -12.23
CA HIS A 19 6.71 -6.32 -13.61
C HIS A 19 6.07 -7.64 -14.06
N GLY A 20 4.82 -7.57 -14.54
CA GLY A 20 4.12 -8.70 -15.14
C GLY A 20 3.66 -9.77 -14.16
N ILE A 21 3.87 -9.59 -12.85
CA ILE A 21 3.39 -10.55 -11.84
C ILE A 21 1.91 -10.25 -11.56
N PRO A 22 0.99 -11.21 -11.80
CA PRO A 22 -0.44 -11.00 -11.59
C PRO A 22 -0.76 -10.76 -10.12
N THR A 23 -1.73 -9.90 -9.86
CA THR A 23 -2.25 -9.63 -8.50
C THR A 23 -3.57 -10.34 -8.26
N TRP A 24 -4.21 -10.80 -9.32
CA TRP A 24 -5.42 -11.59 -9.30
C TRP A 24 -5.27 -12.79 -10.21
N VAL A 25 -5.74 -13.95 -9.75
CA VAL A 25 -5.79 -15.20 -10.51
C VAL A 25 -7.13 -15.88 -10.28
N GLY A 26 -7.84 -16.16 -11.37
CA GLY A 26 -9.09 -16.90 -11.36
C GLY A 26 -9.08 -18.04 -12.38
N PHE A 27 -10.16 -18.80 -12.41
CA PHE A 27 -10.34 -19.89 -13.37
C PHE A 27 -11.67 -19.73 -14.12
N ARG A 28 -11.63 -19.93 -15.43
CA ARG A 28 -12.80 -19.95 -16.28
C ARG A 28 -12.64 -21.06 -17.32
N ASP A 29 -13.63 -21.94 -17.42
CA ASP A 29 -13.64 -23.04 -18.39
C ASP A 29 -12.34 -23.89 -18.34
N ASP A 30 -11.89 -24.20 -17.11
CA ASP A 30 -10.63 -24.93 -16.83
C ASP A 30 -9.35 -24.24 -17.33
N ARG A 31 -9.43 -22.92 -17.59
CA ARG A 31 -8.29 -22.09 -17.95
C ARG A 31 -8.02 -21.08 -16.86
N GLU A 32 -6.75 -21.00 -16.45
CA GLU A 32 -6.28 -19.93 -15.57
C GLU A 32 -6.37 -18.59 -16.30
N MET A 33 -7.01 -17.63 -15.65
CA MET A 33 -7.05 -16.24 -16.05
C MET A 33 -6.32 -15.41 -15.00
N SER A 34 -5.57 -14.41 -15.42
CA SER A 34 -4.85 -13.55 -14.48
C SER A 34 -4.87 -12.10 -14.93
N SER A 35 -4.77 -11.20 -13.96
CA SER A 35 -4.72 -9.75 -14.21
C SER A 35 -3.91 -9.03 -13.14
N ILE A 36 -3.51 -7.79 -13.45
CA ILE A 36 -2.83 -6.88 -12.52
C ILE A 36 -3.81 -5.74 -12.28
N ILE A 37 -4.50 -5.79 -11.15
CA ILE A 37 -5.56 -4.83 -10.79
C ILE A 37 -5.34 -4.18 -9.43
N ASP A 38 -4.39 -4.69 -8.63
CA ASP A 38 -3.98 -4.12 -7.35
C ASP A 38 -2.66 -3.37 -7.50
N MET A 39 -2.60 -2.12 -7.03
CA MET A 39 -1.46 -1.24 -7.29
C MET A 39 -1.02 -0.47 -6.05
N PHE A 40 0.30 -0.36 -5.87
CA PHE A 40 0.90 0.64 -4.99
C PHE A 40 1.25 1.90 -5.77
N LEU A 41 0.78 3.04 -5.28
CA LEU A 41 1.02 4.36 -5.85
C LEU A 41 1.86 5.19 -4.87
N THR A 42 2.83 5.95 -5.38
CA THR A 42 3.60 6.90 -4.57
C THR A 42 3.92 8.16 -5.37
N ASN A 43 3.94 9.31 -4.69
CA ASN A 43 4.58 10.54 -5.15
C ASN A 43 5.86 10.86 -4.35
N ALA A 44 6.22 10.00 -3.38
CA ALA A 44 7.39 10.15 -2.55
C ALA A 44 8.59 9.37 -3.11
N SER A 45 9.79 9.88 -2.83
CA SER A 45 11.03 9.15 -3.08
C SER A 45 11.22 8.06 -2.03
N LEU A 46 11.13 6.80 -2.45
CA LEU A 46 11.33 5.65 -1.58
C LEU A 46 12.78 5.16 -1.69
N LEU A 47 13.41 4.85 -0.57
CA LEU A 47 14.74 4.23 -0.54
C LEU A 47 14.59 2.71 -0.51
N SER A 48 15.31 2.05 -1.40
CA SER A 48 15.34 0.60 -1.55
C SER A 48 13.94 -0.05 -1.53
N PRO A 49 12.99 0.43 -2.34
CA PRO A 49 11.66 -0.14 -2.34
C PRO A 49 11.68 -1.56 -2.90
N ARG A 50 10.95 -2.46 -2.26
CA ARG A 50 10.77 -3.85 -2.68
C ARG A 50 9.30 -4.21 -2.59
N LEU A 51 8.80 -4.83 -3.65
CA LEU A 51 7.43 -5.32 -3.75
C LEU A 51 7.46 -6.83 -3.95
N ASP A 52 6.94 -7.58 -2.97
CA ASP A 52 6.78 -9.02 -3.07
C ASP A 52 5.29 -9.34 -3.27
N ILE A 53 4.99 -10.26 -4.18
CA ILE A 53 3.63 -10.73 -4.47
C ILE A 53 3.58 -12.22 -4.13
N ALA A 54 2.88 -12.59 -3.06
CA ALA A 54 2.79 -13.97 -2.61
C ALA A 54 1.99 -14.81 -3.62
N SER A 55 2.54 -15.95 -4.03
CA SER A 55 1.93 -16.82 -5.05
C SER A 55 1.53 -18.19 -4.52
N ASP A 56 2.03 -18.53 -3.35
CA ASP A 56 1.94 -19.82 -2.66
C ASP A 56 1.09 -19.75 -1.39
N LEU A 57 0.49 -18.59 -1.11
CA LEU A 57 -0.28 -18.35 0.09
C LEU A 57 -1.78 -18.58 -0.18
N SER A 58 -2.32 -19.68 0.35
CA SER A 58 -3.74 -20.00 0.26
C SER A 58 -4.56 -19.19 1.27
N LEU A 59 -4.80 -17.91 0.97
CA LEU A 59 -5.59 -17.00 1.81
C LEU A 59 -7.12 -17.09 1.59
N GLY A 60 -7.59 -18.04 0.75
CA GLY A 60 -9.00 -18.13 0.40
C GLY A 60 -9.51 -17.00 -0.49
N SER A 61 -8.61 -16.21 -1.09
CA SER A 61 -8.91 -15.16 -2.07
C SER A 61 -8.22 -15.46 -3.40
N ASP A 62 -8.86 -15.02 -4.48
CA ASP A 62 -8.32 -14.97 -5.83
C ASP A 62 -7.34 -13.81 -6.04
N HIS A 63 -7.30 -12.84 -5.12
CA HIS A 63 -6.26 -11.83 -5.04
C HIS A 63 -5.03 -12.34 -4.28
N ARG A 64 -3.85 -12.04 -4.83
CA ARG A 64 -2.56 -12.31 -4.20
C ARG A 64 -2.26 -11.25 -3.15
N LEU A 65 -1.55 -11.65 -2.09
CA LEU A 65 -1.05 -10.71 -1.09
C LEU A 65 0.14 -9.93 -1.67
N LEU A 66 0.06 -8.61 -1.63
CA LEU A 66 1.16 -7.72 -2.02
C LEU A 66 1.80 -7.09 -0.79
N THR A 67 3.12 -7.19 -0.66
CA THR A 67 3.89 -6.60 0.43
C THR A 67 4.88 -5.59 -0.13
N LEU A 68 4.69 -4.31 0.22
CA LEU A 68 5.63 -3.24 -0.11
C LEU A 68 6.48 -2.92 1.13
N SER A 69 7.80 -3.01 0.99
CA SER A 69 8.78 -2.60 2.00
C SER A 69 9.72 -1.55 1.44
N PHE A 70 10.05 -0.54 2.24
CA PHE A 70 10.93 0.55 1.84
C PHE A 70 11.40 1.33 3.07
N SER A 71 12.45 2.14 2.90
CA SER A 71 12.81 3.19 3.85
C SER A 71 12.40 4.55 3.31
N PHE A 72 12.02 5.48 4.18
CA PHE A 72 11.79 6.85 3.76
C PHE A 72 13.14 7.57 3.59
N ALA A 73 13.33 8.23 2.46
CA ALA A 73 14.34 9.28 2.38
C ALA A 73 13.86 10.42 3.27
N GLN A 74 14.38 10.53 4.48
CA GLN A 74 14.08 11.66 5.34
C GLN A 74 14.53 12.92 4.61
N SER A 75 13.57 13.71 4.13
CA SER A 75 13.88 15.02 3.57
C SER A 75 14.44 15.85 4.71
N SER A 76 15.71 16.21 4.62
CA SER A 76 16.30 17.29 5.39
C SER A 76 15.72 18.61 4.88
N ALA A 77 14.43 18.83 5.12
CA ALA A 77 13.74 20.08 4.88
C ALA A 77 13.11 20.48 6.21
N SER A 78 13.92 21.24 6.96
CA SER A 78 13.58 22.37 7.80
C SER A 78 12.17 22.42 8.39
N GLU A 79 12.15 22.61 9.71
CA GLU A 79 11.13 23.38 10.41
C GLU A 79 10.62 24.57 9.58
N LEU A 80 9.32 24.87 9.75
CA LEU A 80 8.61 26.10 9.36
C LEU A 80 8.18 26.22 7.89
N SER A 81 7.00 25.67 7.60
CA SER A 81 5.99 26.34 6.77
C SER A 81 4.62 25.97 7.33
N SER A 82 4.05 26.87 8.13
CA SER A 82 2.68 26.76 8.61
C SER A 82 1.72 26.98 7.44
N ASP A 83 1.40 25.91 6.73
CA ASP A 83 0.15 25.84 5.97
C ASP A 83 -0.27 24.37 5.87
N THR A 84 -0.50 23.76 7.04
CA THR A 84 -1.17 22.46 7.09
C THR A 84 -2.66 22.69 6.83
N PRO A 85 -3.26 22.13 5.76
CA PRO A 85 -4.71 21.98 5.77
C PRO A 85 -5.06 21.16 7.02
N ASP A 86 -6.12 21.56 7.74
CA ASP A 86 -6.60 20.95 8.99
C ASP A 86 -6.65 19.41 8.87
N THR A 87 -5.53 18.78 9.21
CA THR A 87 -5.27 17.33 9.11
C THR A 87 -5.55 16.66 10.46
N THR A 88 -6.12 17.42 11.38
CA THR A 88 -6.58 17.05 12.71
C THR A 88 -7.89 16.26 12.68
N THR A 89 -8.65 16.32 11.57
CA THR A 89 -9.99 15.70 11.45
C THR A 89 -10.04 14.43 10.59
N HIS A 90 -8.90 13.92 10.10
CA HIS A 90 -8.93 12.74 9.24
C HIS A 90 -9.49 11.51 9.99
N PRO A 91 -10.61 10.89 9.56
CA PRO A 91 -11.33 9.88 10.34
C PRO A 91 -10.45 8.69 10.72
N ARG A 92 -9.57 8.26 9.81
CA ARG A 92 -8.64 7.15 10.04
C ARG A 92 -7.59 7.46 11.10
N ARG A 93 -7.20 8.73 11.25
CA ARG A 93 -6.23 9.16 12.26
C ARG A 93 -6.90 9.22 13.64
N LEU A 94 -8.12 9.75 13.72
CA LEU A 94 -8.94 9.71 14.93
C LEU A 94 -9.18 8.27 15.41
N TRP A 95 -9.48 7.36 14.48
CA TRP A 95 -9.64 5.93 14.79
C TRP A 95 -8.34 5.27 15.29
N ASN A 96 -7.18 5.62 14.72
CA ASN A 96 -5.89 5.11 15.20
C ASN A 96 -5.57 5.65 16.61
N LEU A 97 -5.84 6.92 16.88
CA LEU A 97 -5.58 7.56 18.16
C LEU A 97 -6.50 7.05 19.28
N SER A 98 -7.78 6.78 18.99
CA SER A 98 -8.71 6.19 19.97
C SER A 98 -8.26 4.82 20.47
N ARG A 99 -7.42 4.11 19.71
CA ARG A 99 -6.84 2.81 20.10
C ARG A 99 -5.59 2.94 20.97
N LEU A 100 -4.97 4.12 21.02
CA LEU A 100 -3.78 4.38 21.85
C LEU A 100 -4.14 4.87 23.26
N GLU A 101 -5.32 5.46 23.45
CA GLU A 101 -5.78 5.95 24.76
C GLU A 101 -6.25 4.83 25.70
N VAL A 102 -6.62 3.67 25.15
CA VAL A 102 -6.99 2.51 25.96
C VAL A 102 -5.72 1.71 26.26
N GLY A 103 -5.10 2.02 27.41
CA GLY A 103 -3.88 1.41 27.92
C GLY A 103 -3.85 -0.11 27.87
N SER A 104 -3.43 -0.64 26.73
CA SER A 104 -3.21 -2.07 26.50
C SER A 104 -1.96 -2.18 25.63
N THR A 105 -1.00 -2.94 26.13
CA THR A 105 0.26 -3.28 25.50
C THR A 105 0.05 -3.74 24.06
N PRO A 106 0.90 -3.36 23.09
CA PRO A 106 0.74 -3.75 21.70
C PRO A 106 1.11 -5.23 21.54
N SER A 107 0.16 -6.12 21.81
CA SER A 107 0.18 -7.49 21.31
C SER A 107 -0.36 -7.45 19.89
N PHE A 108 0.54 -7.42 18.91
CA PHE A 108 0.17 -7.57 17.51
C PHE A 108 -0.40 -8.98 17.28
N PHE A 109 -1.72 -9.08 17.25
CA PHE A 109 -2.42 -10.19 16.61
C PHE A 109 -3.29 -9.62 15.50
N THR A 110 -2.98 -9.97 14.26
CA THR A 110 -3.94 -9.89 13.16
C THR A 110 -4.68 -11.22 13.13
N SER A 111 -5.96 -11.20 13.47
CA SER A 111 -6.89 -12.30 13.24
C SER A 111 -7.71 -11.90 12.03
N ALA A 112 -7.56 -12.62 10.92
CA ALA A 112 -8.50 -12.57 9.81
C ALA A 112 -9.42 -13.79 9.94
N TYR A 113 -10.73 -13.54 9.88
CA TYR A 113 -11.73 -14.58 9.63
C TYR A 113 -11.59 -15.09 8.19
#